data_AF-A0A5R8LEI7-F1
#
_entry.id   AF-A0A5R8LEI7-F1
#
_cell.length_a   1.000
_cell.length_b   1.000
_cell.length_c   1.000
_cell.angle_alpha   90.00
_cell.angle_beta   90.00
_cell.angle_gamma   90.00
#
_symmetry.space_group_name_H-M   'P 1'
#
loop_
_entity.id
_entity.type
_entity.pdbx_description
1 polymer ?
#
loop_
_entity_poly.entity_id
_entity_poly.type
_entity_poly.pdbx_seq_one_letter_code
_entity_poly.pdbx_strand_id
1 'polypeptide(L)'
;MTEIATTRPPAPFPSAPGRRKGYEKRAVDAFLEKAREAFEADEPGALRSTEVRSAAFPLVRGGYAVGPVDAALGRVEDAFAARERDYALSRLGARAWVAETRDTAQVVLDRLARPPGERFDRVGVLHYGYSVHEVDIVADRIARYLVAGDPITPEQVRSVAFRLQRGGYRETQVDAVLDAVIEVMLAVG
;
A
#
# COMPACT_ATOMS: atom_id res chain seq x y z
N MET A 1 16.84 -35.27 43.82
CA MET A 1 15.51 -35.50 43.23
C MET A 1 14.91 -34.12 43.03
N THR A 2 15.02 -33.57 41.83
CA THR A 2 14.77 -32.14 41.55
C THR A 2 13.30 -31.94 41.19
N GLU A 3 12.57 -31.21 42.02
CA GLU A 3 11.19 -30.78 41.74
C GLU A 3 11.18 -29.79 40.59
N ILE A 4 10.52 -30.16 39.50
CA ILE A 4 10.27 -29.29 38.36
C ILE A 4 9.08 -28.40 38.73
N ALA A 5 9.35 -27.19 39.22
CA ALA A 5 8.31 -26.18 39.41
C ALA A 5 7.75 -25.82 38.03
N THR A 6 6.55 -26.34 37.72
CA THR A 6 5.78 -25.91 36.55
C THR A 6 5.30 -24.48 36.80
N THR A 7 6.08 -23.50 36.34
CA THR A 7 5.62 -22.12 36.22
C THR A 7 4.46 -22.10 35.24
N ARG A 8 3.23 -22.06 35.77
CA ARG A 8 2.04 -21.83 34.98
C ARG A 8 2.16 -20.43 34.38
N PRO A 9 2.03 -20.25 33.06
CA PRO A 9 2.06 -18.91 32.47
C PRO A 9 0.99 -18.05 33.17
N PRO A 10 1.29 -16.75 33.44
CA PRO A 10 0.33 -15.87 34.07
C PRO A 10 -0.95 -15.86 33.23
N ALA A 11 -2.09 -16.05 33.90
CA ALA A 11 -3.37 -16.03 33.22
C ALA A 11 -3.54 -14.65 32.54
N PRO A 12 -3.96 -14.60 31.27
CA PRO A 12 -4.02 -13.35 30.49
C PRO A 12 -4.97 -12.31 31.09
N PHE A 13 -5.95 -12.76 31.90
CA PHE A 13 -6.92 -11.89 32.57
C PHE A 13 -7.15 -12.30 34.03
N PRO A 14 -7.51 -11.33 34.89
CA PRO A 14 -7.96 -11.63 36.24
C PRO A 14 -9.31 -12.39 36.21
N SER A 15 -9.53 -13.24 37.21
CA SER A 15 -10.80 -13.96 37.36
C SER A 15 -11.89 -13.03 37.92
N ALA A 16 -13.15 -13.29 37.58
CA ALA A 16 -14.28 -12.52 38.10
C ALA A 16 -14.35 -12.62 39.64
N PRO A 17 -14.54 -11.49 40.36
CA PRO A 17 -14.49 -11.48 41.81
C PRO A 17 -15.74 -12.14 42.45
N GLY A 18 -15.50 -12.97 43.47
CA GLY A 18 -16.53 -13.49 44.36
C GLY A 18 -17.60 -14.34 43.67
N ARG A 19 -18.88 -13.98 43.88
CA ARG A 19 -20.05 -14.72 43.36
C ARG A 19 -20.45 -14.32 41.92
N ARG A 20 -19.77 -13.36 41.29
CA ARG A 20 -20.11 -12.91 39.93
C ARG A 20 -19.68 -13.95 38.90
N LYS A 21 -20.52 -14.14 37.87
CA LYS A 21 -20.15 -14.95 36.71
C LYS A 21 -19.24 -14.12 35.80
N GLY A 22 -18.26 -14.78 35.20
CA GLY A 22 -17.33 -14.20 34.23
C GLY A 22 -17.35 -15.02 32.94
N TYR A 23 -16.71 -14.53 31.90
CA TYR A 23 -16.63 -15.28 30.65
C TYR A 23 -15.84 -16.57 30.82
N GLU A 24 -16.26 -17.63 30.15
CA GLU A 24 -15.57 -18.91 30.18
C GLU A 24 -14.15 -18.77 29.64
N LYS A 25 -13.17 -19.13 30.47
CA LYS A 25 -11.74 -18.96 30.18
C LYS A 25 -11.33 -19.65 28.89
N ARG A 26 -11.73 -20.91 28.70
CA ARG A 26 -11.44 -21.70 27.49
C ARG A 26 -11.99 -21.06 26.22
N ALA A 27 -13.22 -20.52 26.28
CA ALA A 27 -13.84 -19.89 25.13
C ALA A 27 -13.13 -18.58 24.76
N VAL A 28 -12.73 -17.78 25.76
CA VAL A 28 -11.95 -16.55 25.56
C VAL A 28 -10.55 -16.85 25.02
N ASP A 29 -9.84 -17.81 25.62
CA ASP A 29 -8.48 -18.18 25.22
C ASP A 29 -8.44 -18.70 23.77
N ALA A 30 -9.36 -19.61 23.42
CA ALA A 30 -9.45 -20.16 22.05
C ALA A 30 -9.78 -19.08 21.00
N PHE A 31 -10.61 -18.10 21.37
CA PHE A 31 -10.91 -16.98 20.50
C PHE A 31 -9.70 -16.07 20.28
N LEU A 32 -8.95 -15.76 21.35
CA LEU A 32 -7.75 -14.93 21.24
C LEU A 32 -6.63 -15.62 20.46
N GLU A 33 -6.50 -16.95 20.60
CA GLU A 33 -5.56 -17.74 19.82
C GLU A 33 -5.91 -17.71 18.33
N LYS A 34 -7.18 -17.94 17.99
CA LYS A 34 -7.68 -17.80 16.61
C LYS A 34 -7.48 -16.38 16.06
N ALA A 35 -7.71 -15.36 16.88
CA ALA A 35 -7.46 -13.96 16.48
C ALA A 35 -5.97 -13.68 16.25
N ARG A 36 -5.08 -14.25 17.06
CA ARG A 36 -3.62 -14.14 16.87
C ARG A 36 -3.18 -14.83 15.58
N GLU A 37 -3.66 -16.05 15.32
CA GLU A 37 -3.34 -16.79 14.10
C GLU A 37 -3.83 -16.05 12.85
N ALA A 38 -5.05 -15.52 12.87
CA ALA A 38 -5.58 -14.71 11.78
C ALA A 38 -4.79 -13.41 11.58
N PHE A 39 -4.23 -12.84 12.66
CA PHE A 39 -3.36 -11.68 12.58
C PHE A 39 -1.96 -12.03 12.03
N GLU A 40 -1.40 -13.19 12.37
CA GLU A 40 -0.07 -13.62 11.92
C GLU A 40 -0.05 -14.18 10.49
N ALA A 41 -1.13 -14.84 10.04
CA ALA A 41 -1.20 -15.50 8.74
C ALA A 41 -1.20 -14.56 7.53
N ASP A 42 -1.35 -13.24 7.76
CA ASP A 42 -1.39 -12.20 6.73
C ASP A 42 -2.44 -12.37 5.61
N GLU A 43 -3.40 -13.28 5.79
CA GLU A 43 -4.40 -13.65 4.78
C GLU A 43 -5.66 -12.77 4.86
N PRO A 44 -6.03 -12.04 3.78
CA PRO A 44 -7.19 -11.17 3.79
C PRO A 44 -8.49 -11.98 3.78
N GLY A 45 -9.22 -11.93 4.91
CA GLY A 45 -10.55 -12.52 5.07
C GLY A 45 -10.67 -13.60 6.15
N ALA A 46 -9.58 -13.93 6.86
CA ALA A 46 -9.58 -14.97 7.90
C ALA A 46 -10.30 -14.56 9.20
N LEU A 47 -10.30 -13.26 9.55
CA LEU A 47 -11.08 -12.69 10.66
C LEU A 47 -11.28 -11.18 10.47
N ARG A 48 -12.53 -10.70 10.52
CA ARG A 48 -12.88 -9.28 10.38
C ARG A 48 -13.18 -8.59 11.70
N SER A 49 -13.02 -7.27 11.75
CA SER A 49 -13.37 -6.43 12.92
C SER A 49 -14.82 -6.65 13.38
N THR A 50 -15.73 -6.86 12.43
CA THR A 50 -17.14 -7.20 12.68
C THR A 50 -17.34 -8.57 13.33
N GLU A 51 -16.46 -9.53 13.04
CA GLU A 51 -16.48 -10.87 13.66
C GLU A 51 -15.94 -10.81 15.08
N VAL A 52 -14.97 -9.94 15.37
CA VAL A 52 -14.48 -9.68 16.73
C VAL A 52 -15.55 -9.00 17.59
N ARG A 53 -16.24 -7.99 17.05
CA ARG A 53 -17.35 -7.30 17.73
C ARG A 53 -18.52 -8.21 18.07
N SER A 54 -18.75 -9.25 17.25
CA SER A 54 -19.88 -10.17 17.40
C SER A 54 -19.55 -11.37 18.31
N ALA A 55 -18.34 -11.45 18.86
CA ALA A 55 -17.92 -12.54 19.72
C ALA A 55 -18.72 -12.54 21.03
N ALA A 56 -19.36 -13.68 21.33
CA ALA A 56 -20.12 -13.88 22.55
C ALA A 56 -19.57 -15.09 23.32
N PHE A 57 -19.35 -14.92 24.63
CA PHE A 57 -18.80 -15.97 25.49
C PHE A 57 -19.80 -16.40 26.56
N PRO A 58 -19.91 -17.71 26.86
CA PRO A 58 -20.74 -18.20 27.96
C PRO A 58 -20.27 -17.65 29.31
N LEU A 59 -21.23 -17.36 30.21
CA LEU A 59 -20.96 -16.88 31.57
C LEU A 59 -20.91 -18.04 32.58
N VAL A 60 -19.74 -18.26 33.17
CA VAL A 60 -19.48 -19.33 34.15
C VAL A 60 -19.00 -18.76 35.50
N ARG A 61 -19.19 -19.52 36.58
CA ARG A 61 -18.60 -19.17 37.88
C ARG A 61 -17.09 -19.39 37.82
N GLY A 62 -16.30 -18.40 38.27
CA GLY A 62 -14.84 -18.47 38.21
C GLY A 62 -14.24 -18.22 36.82
N GLY A 63 -15.04 -17.68 35.88
CA GLY A 63 -14.59 -17.21 34.57
C GLY A 63 -13.72 -15.95 34.65
N TYR A 64 -13.24 -15.46 33.51
CA TYR A 64 -12.53 -14.17 33.43
C TYR A 64 -13.47 -13.00 33.71
N ALA A 65 -12.92 -11.96 34.33
CA ALA A 65 -13.66 -10.73 34.58
C ALA A 65 -14.06 -10.10 33.23
N VAL A 66 -15.36 -9.83 33.07
CA VAL A 66 -15.96 -9.30 31.84
C VAL A 66 -15.27 -8.01 31.37
N GLY A 67 -15.12 -7.01 32.25
CA GLY A 67 -14.53 -5.72 31.89
C GLY A 67 -13.10 -5.80 31.31
N PRO A 68 -12.14 -6.48 31.98
CA PRO A 68 -10.81 -6.70 31.42
C PRO A 68 -10.79 -7.45 30.08
N VAL A 69 -11.70 -8.41 29.89
CA VAL A 69 -11.83 -9.16 28.62
C VAL A 69 -12.40 -8.27 27.51
N ASP A 70 -13.49 -7.54 27.79
CA ASP A 70 -14.10 -6.62 26.82
C ASP A 70 -13.12 -5.52 26.41
N ALA A 71 -12.35 -4.98 27.36
CA ALA A 71 -11.32 -3.97 27.06
C ALA A 71 -10.19 -4.53 26.19
N ALA A 72 -9.86 -5.82 26.32
CA ALA A 72 -8.87 -6.46 25.46
C ALA A 72 -9.43 -6.78 24.08
N LEU A 73 -10.68 -7.24 24.00
CA LEU A 73 -11.38 -7.45 22.73
C LEU A 73 -11.52 -6.15 21.95
N GLY A 74 -11.82 -5.03 22.63
CA GLY A 74 -11.83 -3.71 22.01
C GLY A 74 -10.48 -3.33 21.41
N ARG A 75 -9.36 -3.60 22.10
CA ARG A 75 -8.01 -3.36 21.53
C ARG A 75 -7.69 -4.26 20.34
N VAL A 76 -8.16 -5.52 20.37
CA VAL A 76 -8.03 -6.45 19.24
C VAL A 76 -8.87 -5.95 18.07
N GLU A 77 -10.12 -5.54 18.31
CA GLU A 77 -11.01 -4.94 17.31
C GLU A 77 -10.39 -3.69 16.69
N ASP A 78 -9.84 -2.78 17.48
CA ASP A 78 -9.16 -1.57 17.00
C ASP A 78 -7.96 -1.90 16.10
N ALA A 79 -7.17 -2.93 16.47
CA ALA A 79 -6.05 -3.40 15.66
C ALA A 79 -6.51 -4.02 14.34
N PHE A 80 -7.57 -4.84 14.36
CA PHE A 80 -8.17 -5.39 13.15
C PHE A 80 -8.84 -4.32 12.30
N ALA A 81 -9.46 -3.29 12.88
CA ALA A 81 -10.07 -2.18 12.16
C ALA A 81 -9.04 -1.21 11.57
N ALA A 82 -7.93 -0.96 12.27
CA ALA A 82 -6.77 -0.25 11.72
C ALA A 82 -6.19 -1.03 10.53
N ARG A 83 -5.96 -2.33 10.72
CA ARG A 83 -5.51 -3.22 9.65
C ARG A 83 -6.49 -3.26 8.47
N GLU A 84 -7.79 -3.45 8.69
CA GLU A 84 -8.79 -3.45 7.60
C GLU A 84 -8.82 -2.12 6.85
N ARG A 85 -8.66 -1.00 7.55
CA ARG A 85 -8.52 0.32 6.92
C ARG A 85 -7.23 0.41 6.11
N ASP A 86 -6.10 -0.03 6.65
CA ASP A 86 -4.81 -0.04 5.94
C ASP A 86 -4.83 -0.99 4.73
N TYR A 87 -5.52 -2.14 4.83
CA TYR A 87 -5.75 -3.06 3.73
C TYR A 87 -6.76 -2.53 2.71
N ALA A 88 -7.81 -1.81 3.12
CA ALA A 88 -8.74 -1.17 2.21
C ALA A 88 -8.07 0.01 1.48
N LEU A 89 -7.29 0.83 2.19
CA LEU A 89 -6.50 1.92 1.63
C LEU A 89 -5.40 1.40 0.70
N SER A 90 -4.70 0.31 1.06
CA SER A 90 -3.68 -0.28 0.19
C SER A 90 -4.26 -1.12 -0.95
N ARG A 91 -5.43 -1.75 -0.82
CA ARG A 91 -5.97 -2.64 -1.87
C ARG A 91 -6.99 -1.97 -2.79
N LEU A 92 -7.82 -1.05 -2.30
CA LEU A 92 -8.70 -0.23 -3.15
C LEU A 92 -8.00 1.04 -3.59
N GLY A 93 -7.20 1.67 -2.71
CA GLY A 93 -6.34 2.80 -3.07
C GLY A 93 -5.19 2.35 -3.96
N ALA A 94 -4.32 1.43 -3.53
CA ALA A 94 -3.19 1.05 -4.40
C ALA A 94 -3.58 0.23 -5.63
N ARG A 95 -4.72 -0.45 -5.74
CA ARG A 95 -5.11 -1.05 -7.05
C ARG A 95 -5.76 -0.06 -8.00
N ALA A 96 -6.59 0.86 -7.51
CA ALA A 96 -7.14 1.92 -8.35
C ALA A 96 -6.05 2.92 -8.76
N TRP A 97 -5.14 3.25 -7.83
CA TRP A 97 -3.97 4.08 -8.05
C TRP A 97 -2.89 3.37 -8.87
N VAL A 98 -2.55 2.09 -8.62
CA VAL A 98 -1.66 1.34 -9.53
C VAL A 98 -2.31 1.15 -10.89
N ALA A 99 -3.63 0.98 -11.00
CA ALA A 99 -4.29 0.94 -12.31
C ALA A 99 -4.23 2.29 -13.02
N GLU A 100 -4.52 3.41 -12.34
CA GLU A 100 -4.47 4.77 -12.89
C GLU A 100 -3.04 5.21 -13.22
N THR A 101 -2.07 4.92 -12.35
CA THR A 101 -0.64 5.12 -12.57
C THR A 101 -0.13 4.20 -13.69
N ARG A 102 -0.63 2.97 -13.81
CA ARG A 102 -0.28 2.06 -14.91
C ARG A 102 -0.90 2.49 -16.23
N ASP A 103 -2.13 3.01 -16.23
CA ASP A 103 -2.78 3.56 -17.41
C ASP A 103 -2.03 4.81 -17.88
N THR A 104 -1.68 5.71 -16.95
CA THR A 104 -0.82 6.88 -17.22
C THR A 104 0.56 6.45 -17.74
N ALA A 105 1.20 5.46 -17.10
CA ALA A 105 2.48 4.93 -17.55
C ALA A 105 2.40 4.28 -18.94
N GLN A 106 1.31 3.59 -19.25
CA GLN A 106 1.08 2.99 -20.56
C GLN A 106 0.87 4.06 -21.63
N VAL A 107 0.08 5.10 -21.35
CA VAL A 107 -0.11 6.25 -22.27
C VAL A 107 1.21 6.96 -22.55
N VAL A 108 2.01 7.19 -21.50
CA VAL A 108 3.36 7.77 -21.63
C VAL A 108 4.24 6.84 -22.46
N LEU A 109 4.29 5.55 -22.15
CA LEU A 109 5.09 4.57 -22.87
C LEU A 109 4.70 4.49 -24.35
N ASP A 110 3.40 4.48 -24.66
CA ASP A 110 2.88 4.45 -26.03
C ASP A 110 3.28 5.71 -26.82
N ARG A 111 3.39 6.86 -26.14
CA ARG A 111 3.90 8.11 -26.75
C ARG A 111 5.41 8.02 -27.01
N LEU A 112 6.19 7.56 -26.04
CA LEU A 112 7.65 7.45 -26.13
C LEU A 112 8.11 6.33 -27.07
N ALA A 113 7.32 5.27 -27.23
CA ALA A 113 7.61 4.15 -28.11
C ALA A 113 7.41 4.46 -29.60
N ARG A 114 6.86 5.63 -29.95
CA ARG A 114 6.72 6.06 -31.34
C ARG A 114 8.10 6.21 -32.02
N PRO A 115 8.16 6.11 -33.36
CA PRO A 115 9.39 6.34 -34.11
C PRO A 115 10.05 7.68 -33.75
N PRO A 116 11.39 7.75 -33.71
CA PRO A 116 12.11 8.99 -33.51
C PRO A 116 11.63 10.07 -34.50
N GLY A 117 11.47 11.30 -34.02
CA GLY A 117 10.93 12.41 -34.79
C GLY A 117 9.40 12.49 -34.89
N GLU A 118 8.67 11.47 -34.45
CA GLU A 118 7.19 11.39 -34.46
C GLU A 118 6.57 11.27 -33.06
N ARG A 119 7.43 11.37 -32.03
CA ARG A 119 7.03 11.24 -30.62
C ARG A 119 6.27 12.44 -30.10
N PHE A 120 6.48 13.63 -30.66
CA PHE A 120 5.77 14.85 -30.30
C PHE A 120 5.40 15.66 -31.54
N ASP A 121 4.42 16.54 -31.40
CA ASP A 121 4.06 17.44 -32.50
C ASP A 121 5.18 18.46 -32.69
N ARG A 122 5.47 18.80 -33.95
CA ARG A 122 6.47 19.82 -34.27
C ARG A 122 5.83 21.20 -34.33
N VAL A 123 6.60 22.20 -33.92
CA VAL A 123 6.24 23.59 -34.18
C VAL A 123 6.46 23.91 -35.66
N GLY A 124 5.81 24.97 -36.17
CA GLY A 124 6.03 25.43 -37.54
C GLY A 124 7.49 25.80 -37.80
N VAL A 125 7.94 25.75 -39.06
CA VAL A 125 9.34 25.99 -39.48
C VAL A 125 9.90 27.40 -39.13
N LEU A 126 9.02 28.31 -38.75
CA LEU A 126 9.32 29.68 -38.31
C LEU A 126 9.42 29.81 -36.78
N HIS A 127 9.04 28.78 -36.04
CA HIS A 127 9.04 28.75 -34.58
C HIS A 127 10.16 27.85 -34.05
N TYR A 128 10.58 28.14 -32.82
CA TYR A 128 11.50 27.31 -32.07
C TYR A 128 10.72 26.38 -31.14
N GLY A 129 11.26 25.19 -30.96
CA GLY A 129 10.83 24.23 -29.95
C GLY A 129 12.04 23.40 -29.53
N TYR A 130 11.83 22.34 -28.75
CA TYR A 130 12.94 21.52 -28.29
C TYR A 130 13.58 20.69 -29.40
N SER A 131 14.90 20.50 -29.28
CA SER A 131 15.72 19.68 -30.17
C SER A 131 15.13 18.28 -30.25
N VAL A 132 14.70 17.88 -31.46
CA VAL A 132 14.08 16.58 -31.71
C VAL A 132 15.00 15.45 -31.27
N HIS A 133 16.29 15.58 -31.60
CA HIS A 133 17.29 14.58 -31.28
C HIS A 133 17.53 14.42 -29.77
N GLU A 134 17.63 15.52 -29.02
CA GLU A 134 17.87 15.46 -27.57
C GLU A 134 16.64 14.92 -26.84
N VAL A 135 15.44 15.35 -27.23
CA VAL A 135 14.18 14.83 -26.69
C VAL A 135 14.04 13.34 -26.97
N ASP A 136 14.38 12.89 -28.18
CA ASP A 136 14.31 11.47 -28.54
C ASP A 136 15.26 10.61 -27.70
N ILE A 137 16.48 11.06 -27.42
CA ILE A 137 17.43 10.34 -26.55
C ILE A 137 16.87 10.18 -25.13
N VAL A 138 16.29 11.25 -24.57
CA VAL A 138 15.72 11.23 -23.24
C VAL A 138 14.47 10.33 -23.21
N ALA A 139 13.63 10.42 -24.24
CA ALA A 139 12.46 9.56 -24.41
C ALA A 139 12.85 8.07 -24.43
N ASP A 140 13.90 7.69 -25.14
CA ASP A 140 14.41 6.31 -25.18
C ASP A 140 14.89 5.84 -23.81
N ARG A 141 15.53 6.72 -23.05
CA ARG A 141 16.01 6.40 -21.70
C ARG A 141 14.84 6.18 -20.74
N ILE A 142 13.84 7.06 -20.77
CA ILE A 142 12.63 6.94 -19.95
C ILE A 142 11.83 5.68 -20.33
N ALA A 143 11.67 5.40 -21.63
CA ALA A 143 10.99 4.20 -22.09
C ALA A 143 11.68 2.92 -21.57
N ARG A 144 13.02 2.87 -21.57
CA ARG A 144 13.77 1.75 -20.98
C ARG A 144 13.59 1.63 -19.47
N TYR A 145 13.53 2.75 -18.74
CA TYR A 145 13.19 2.70 -17.31
C TYR A 145 11.79 2.11 -17.10
N LEU A 146 10.78 2.55 -17.85
CA LEU A 146 9.40 2.07 -17.70
C LEU A 146 9.24 0.57 -18.06
N VAL A 147 10.03 0.06 -19.00
CA VAL A 147 9.93 -1.35 -19.46
C VAL A 147 10.86 -2.29 -18.68
N ALA A 148 12.11 -1.88 -18.45
CA ALA A 148 13.17 -2.73 -17.92
C ALA A 148 13.62 -2.35 -16.50
N GLY A 149 13.18 -1.21 -15.97
CA GLY A 149 13.57 -0.73 -14.65
C GLY A 149 14.97 -0.11 -14.58
N ASP A 150 15.53 0.34 -15.70
CA ASP A 150 16.84 1.02 -15.75
C ASP A 150 16.91 2.18 -14.74
N PRO A 151 17.95 2.30 -13.88
CA PRO A 151 17.96 3.29 -12.82
C PRO A 151 17.97 4.73 -13.37
N ILE A 152 16.86 5.43 -13.16
CA ILE A 152 16.68 6.86 -13.38
C ILE A 152 15.98 7.42 -12.14
N THR A 153 16.42 8.59 -11.65
CA THR A 153 15.75 9.27 -10.54
C THR A 153 14.82 10.39 -11.02
N PRO A 154 13.75 10.72 -10.28
CA PRO A 154 12.87 11.85 -10.63
C PRO A 154 13.63 13.18 -10.77
N GLU A 155 14.67 13.38 -9.97
CA GLU A 155 15.52 14.58 -10.01
C GLU A 155 16.31 14.65 -11.32
N GLN A 156 16.77 13.52 -11.85
CA GLN A 156 17.42 13.49 -13.15
C GLN A 156 16.46 13.94 -14.26
N VAL A 157 15.20 13.50 -14.23
CA VAL A 157 14.17 13.90 -15.19
C VAL A 157 13.87 15.40 -15.09
N ARG A 158 13.70 15.93 -13.86
CA ARG A 158 13.49 17.37 -13.63
C ARG A 158 14.64 18.25 -14.09
N SER A 159 15.86 17.71 -14.07
CA SER A 159 17.07 18.45 -14.47
C SER A 159 17.34 18.44 -15.98
N VAL A 160 16.56 17.70 -16.76
CA VAL A 160 16.73 17.65 -18.21
C VAL A 160 16.43 19.02 -18.81
N ALA A 161 17.37 19.53 -19.59
CA ALA A 161 17.20 20.75 -20.37
C ALA A 161 17.50 20.44 -21.83
N PHE A 162 16.60 20.86 -22.73
CA PHE A 162 16.76 20.69 -24.16
C PHE A 162 17.17 21.99 -24.83
N ARG A 163 18.01 21.89 -25.85
CA ARG A 163 18.34 23.02 -26.72
C ARG A 163 17.15 23.38 -27.60
N LEU A 164 17.03 24.67 -27.92
CA LEU A 164 16.06 25.16 -28.88
C LEU A 164 16.51 24.85 -30.32
N GLN A 165 15.59 24.34 -31.13
CA GLN A 165 15.76 24.04 -32.54
C GLN A 165 14.58 24.59 -33.35
N ARG A 166 14.84 25.14 -34.53
CA ARG A 166 13.78 25.54 -35.47
C ARG A 166 13.00 24.33 -35.97
N GLY A 167 11.67 24.39 -35.92
CA GLY A 167 10.82 23.25 -36.26
C GLY A 167 11.00 22.06 -35.31
N GLY A 168 11.46 22.33 -34.08
CA GLY A 168 11.61 21.36 -33.02
C GLY A 168 10.27 20.83 -32.50
N TYR A 169 10.33 19.97 -31.50
CA TYR A 169 9.12 19.52 -30.82
C TYR A 169 8.49 20.64 -30.00
N ARG A 170 7.16 20.60 -29.89
CA ARG A 170 6.40 21.53 -29.08
C ARG A 170 6.71 21.31 -27.60
N GLU A 171 7.32 22.33 -26.99
CA GLU A 171 7.78 22.36 -25.59
C GLU A 171 6.68 21.88 -24.64
N THR A 172 5.48 22.45 -24.77
CA THR A 172 4.33 22.13 -23.90
C THR A 172 3.94 20.64 -23.91
N GLN A 173 4.15 19.91 -25.02
CA GLN A 173 3.86 18.47 -25.06
C GLN A 173 4.98 17.65 -24.44
N VAL A 174 6.23 18.08 -24.62
CA VAL A 174 7.39 17.41 -24.04
C VAL A 174 7.36 17.57 -22.52
N ASP A 175 7.15 18.80 -22.03
CA ASP A 175 7.08 19.10 -20.60
C ASP A 175 5.95 18.33 -19.92
N ALA A 176 4.76 18.30 -20.51
CA ALA A 176 3.63 17.54 -19.97
C ALA A 176 3.93 16.04 -19.84
N VAL A 177 4.70 15.46 -20.77
CA VAL A 177 5.11 14.06 -20.67
C VAL A 177 6.19 13.86 -19.61
N LEU A 178 7.16 14.77 -19.49
CA LEU A 178 8.17 14.68 -18.43
C LEU A 178 7.54 14.82 -17.03
N ASP A 179 6.56 15.70 -16.87
CA ASP A 179 5.80 15.86 -15.63
C ASP A 179 5.01 14.59 -15.31
N ALA A 180 4.30 14.00 -16.28
CA ALA A 180 3.59 12.75 -16.11
C ALA A 180 4.53 11.59 -15.75
N VAL A 181 5.73 11.55 -16.34
CA VAL A 181 6.77 10.57 -15.97
C VAL A 181 7.20 10.75 -14.52
N ILE A 182 7.46 11.98 -14.08
CA ILE A 182 7.84 12.28 -12.68
C ILE A 182 6.73 11.84 -11.73
N GLU A 183 5.48 12.11 -12.06
CA GLU A 183 4.31 11.67 -11.27
C GLU A 183 4.27 10.15 -11.13
N VAL A 184 4.45 9.42 -12.24
CA VAL A 184 4.54 7.95 -12.23
C VAL A 184 5.72 7.46 -11.39
N MET A 185 6.90 8.07 -11.51
CA MET A 185 8.08 7.67 -10.72
C MET A 185 7.89 7.90 -9.22
N LEU A 186 7.26 9.00 -8.82
CA LEU A 186 6.93 9.30 -7.42
C LEU A 186 5.81 8.42 -6.88
N ALA A 187 4.93 7.92 -7.74
CA ALA A 187 3.88 7.00 -7.37
C ALA A 187 4.39 5.56 -7.22
N VAL A 188 5.47 5.17 -7.89
CA VAL A 188 5.98 3.79 -7.83
C VAL A 188 7.12 3.62 -6.80
N GLY A 189 7.80 4.70 -6.43
CA GLY A 189 8.91 4.72 -5.46
C GLY A 189 8.48 4.91 -4.01
#